data_AF-A0ABD3FWW0-F1
#
_entry.id   AF-A0ABD3FWW0-F1
#
_cell.length_a   1.000
_cell.length_b   1.000
_cell.length_c   1.000
_cell.angle_alpha   90.00
_cell.angle_beta   90.00
_cell.angle_gamma   90.00
#
_symmetry.space_group_name_H-M   'P 1'
#
loop_
_entity.id
_entity.type
_entity.pdbx_description
1 polymer ?
#
loop_
_entity_poly.entity_id
_entity_poly.type
_entity_poly.pdbx_seq_one_letter_code
_entity_poly.pdbx_strand_id
1 'polypeptide(L)'
;MMMGKRVFLGAFCLLLCTTMALGQDLYELLGVSSSATSSQMKRAYRKLSLKYHPDKQTEETREAMKEEFVKITNAYRVLSNPERREKYDAYGIADDQGFENFDEAARFAEDGVEDSLMNWVGLLAVLAVGIIPIVVMQRNRTKPLKKRREVLRSLAKNRLTKAGDKSFTKTFTKARKQYVDDPTRAHQD
;
A
#
# COMPACT_ATOMS: atom_id res chain seq x y z
N MET A 1 38.82 -20.19 -26.87
CA MET A 1 37.34 -20.22 -26.73
C MET A 1 37.00 -20.57 -25.27
N MET A 2 37.12 -19.64 -24.33
CA MET A 2 36.94 -19.91 -22.87
C MET A 2 36.33 -18.72 -22.10
N MET A 3 35.34 -18.03 -22.66
CA MET A 3 34.47 -17.12 -21.89
C MET A 3 33.12 -17.82 -21.70
N GLY A 4 32.91 -18.49 -20.57
CA GLY A 4 31.62 -19.18 -20.36
C GLY A 4 31.30 -19.74 -18.97
N LYS A 5 32.16 -19.55 -17.95
CA LYS A 5 31.94 -20.16 -16.62
C LYS A 5 31.54 -19.18 -15.51
N ARG A 6 31.51 -17.87 -15.76
CA ARG A 6 31.21 -16.84 -14.73
C ARG A 6 29.74 -16.41 -14.66
N VAL A 7 28.96 -16.61 -15.72
CA VAL A 7 27.52 -16.27 -15.75
C VAL A 7 26.67 -17.35 -15.05
N PHE A 8 27.13 -18.60 -15.06
CA PHE A 8 26.40 -19.73 -14.46
C PHE A 8 26.35 -19.68 -12.93
N LEU A 9 27.38 -19.15 -12.27
CA LEU A 9 27.43 -19.09 -10.80
C LEU A 9 26.49 -18.01 -10.23
N GLY A 10 26.27 -16.91 -10.97
CA GLY A 10 25.33 -15.85 -10.59
C GLY A 10 23.86 -16.23 -10.80
N ALA A 11 23.56 -16.94 -11.90
CA ALA A 11 22.21 -17.43 -12.19
C ALA A 11 21.76 -18.54 -11.21
N PHE A 12 22.69 -19.40 -10.76
CA PHE A 12 22.42 -20.42 -9.75
C PHE A 12 22.18 -19.82 -8.35
N CYS A 13 22.85 -18.71 -8.04
CA CYS A 13 22.64 -17.97 -6.78
C CYS A 13 21.29 -17.23 -6.77
N LEU A 14 20.85 -16.68 -7.91
CA LEU A 14 19.52 -16.07 -8.03
C LEU A 14 18.37 -17.11 -7.98
N LEU A 15 18.57 -18.31 -8.54
CA LEU A 15 17.62 -19.42 -8.47
C LEU A 15 17.52 -20.04 -7.06
N LEU A 16 18.62 -20.06 -6.30
CA LEU A 16 18.61 -20.46 -4.88
C LEU A 16 18.03 -19.37 -3.97
N CYS A 17 18.13 -18.11 -4.35
CA CYS A 17 17.59 -16.99 -3.57
C CYS A 17 16.05 -16.90 -3.67
N THR A 18 15.45 -17.34 -4.78
CA THR A 18 13.98 -17.38 -4.94
C THR A 18 13.27 -18.41 -4.07
N THR A 19 13.99 -19.39 -3.49
CA THR A 19 13.40 -20.41 -2.61
C THR A 19 13.51 -20.09 -1.13
N MET A 20 14.16 -18.99 -0.72
CA MET A 20 14.45 -18.68 0.69
C MET A 20 13.60 -17.52 1.27
N ALA A 21 12.46 -17.21 0.67
CA ALA A 21 11.58 -16.14 1.14
C ALA A 21 10.16 -16.64 1.36
N LEU A 22 9.99 -17.55 2.32
CA LEU A 22 8.69 -17.84 2.92
C LEU A 22 8.91 -17.73 4.43
N GLY A 23 8.15 -16.83 5.08
CA GLY A 23 8.06 -16.83 6.53
C GLY A 23 7.69 -18.23 7.01
N GLN A 24 8.17 -18.64 8.19
CA GLN A 24 7.98 -20.02 8.64
C GLN A 24 6.48 -20.32 8.82
N ASP A 25 5.88 -21.02 7.86
CA ASP A 25 4.51 -21.48 7.94
C ASP A 25 4.39 -22.58 9.01
N LEU A 26 3.38 -22.47 9.88
CA LEU A 26 3.17 -23.45 10.97
C LEU A 26 2.92 -24.86 10.43
N TYR A 27 2.30 -24.95 9.25
CA TYR A 27 2.06 -26.21 8.55
C TYR A 27 3.36 -26.85 8.08
N GLU A 28 4.28 -26.06 7.50
CA GLU A 28 5.61 -26.52 7.09
C GLU A 28 6.45 -26.94 8.29
N LEU A 29 6.36 -26.21 9.40
CA LEU A 29 7.06 -26.52 10.63
C LEU A 29 6.65 -27.88 11.22
N LEU A 30 5.37 -28.26 11.12
CA LEU A 30 4.91 -29.61 11.47
C LEU A 30 5.14 -30.64 10.35
N GLY A 31 5.50 -30.21 9.13
CA GLY A 31 5.60 -31.06 7.96
C GLY A 31 4.24 -31.64 7.52
N VAL A 32 3.17 -30.86 7.66
CA VAL A 32 1.81 -31.25 7.29
C VAL A 32 1.25 -30.31 6.22
N SER A 33 0.30 -30.80 5.42
CA SER A 33 -0.42 -29.96 4.46
C SER A 33 -1.41 -29.04 5.17
N SER A 34 -1.75 -27.90 4.54
CA SER A 34 -2.84 -27.03 4.96
C SER A 34 -4.20 -27.74 5.00
N SER A 35 -4.38 -28.86 4.30
CA SER A 35 -5.61 -29.68 4.37
C SER A 35 -5.56 -30.78 5.44
N ALA A 36 -4.53 -30.80 6.30
CA ALA A 36 -4.34 -31.87 7.27
C ALA A 36 -5.44 -31.87 8.36
N THR A 37 -5.82 -33.09 8.75
CA THR A 37 -6.76 -33.30 9.86
C THR A 37 -6.04 -33.22 11.21
N SER A 38 -6.78 -32.92 12.28
CA SER A 38 -6.24 -32.87 13.65
C SER A 38 -5.50 -34.16 14.06
N SER A 39 -5.96 -35.32 13.58
CA SER A 39 -5.32 -36.60 13.80
C SER A 39 -3.92 -36.71 13.18
N GLN A 40 -3.74 -36.17 11.97
CA GLN A 40 -2.46 -36.12 11.25
C GLN A 40 -1.50 -35.14 11.93
N MET A 41 -1.99 -33.96 12.33
CA MET A 41 -1.22 -32.97 13.08
C MET A 41 -0.70 -33.55 14.41
N LYS A 42 -1.57 -34.23 15.17
CA LYS A 42 -1.19 -34.91 16.43
C LYS A 42 -0.17 -36.03 16.21
N ARG A 43 -0.22 -36.72 15.07
CA ARG A 43 0.77 -37.76 14.71
C ARG A 43 2.11 -37.14 14.34
N ALA A 44 2.11 -36.05 13.58
CA ALA A 44 3.31 -35.31 13.20
C ALA A 44 4.01 -34.72 14.43
N TYR A 45 3.25 -34.02 15.29
CA TYR A 45 3.75 -33.48 16.56
C TYR A 45 4.45 -34.56 17.40
N ARG A 46 3.79 -35.71 17.63
CA ARG A 46 4.40 -36.80 18.42
C ARG A 46 5.72 -37.31 17.86
N LYS A 47 5.86 -37.39 16.53
CA LYS A 47 7.12 -37.80 15.89
C LYS A 47 8.22 -36.74 16.09
N LEU A 48 7.87 -35.47 15.95
CA LEU A 48 8.79 -34.35 16.09
C LEU A 48 9.22 -34.17 17.56
N SER A 49 8.30 -34.22 18.52
CA SER A 49 8.60 -34.12 19.95
C SER A 49 9.59 -35.18 20.43
N LEU A 50 9.52 -36.41 19.90
CA LEU A 50 10.46 -37.47 20.23
C LEU A 50 11.87 -37.25 19.63
N LYS A 51 11.94 -36.57 18.49
CA LYS A 51 13.20 -36.25 17.79
C LYS A 51 13.93 -35.09 18.47
N TYR A 52 13.17 -34.09 18.93
CA TYR A 52 13.66 -32.84 19.52
C TYR A 52 13.61 -32.84 21.06
N HIS A 53 13.47 -34.00 21.71
CA HIS A 53 13.40 -34.08 23.16
C HIS A 53 14.76 -33.73 23.80
N PRO A 54 14.82 -32.81 24.79
CA PRO A 54 16.08 -32.32 25.37
C PRO A 54 16.90 -33.40 26.10
N ASP A 55 16.24 -34.47 26.53
CA ASP A 55 16.86 -35.61 27.25
C ASP A 55 17.78 -36.48 26.38
N LYS A 56 17.63 -36.45 25.05
CA LYS A 56 18.38 -37.34 24.14
C LYS A 56 19.56 -36.66 23.44
N GLN A 57 19.96 -35.47 23.88
CA GLN A 57 20.86 -34.61 23.12
C GLN A 57 22.08 -34.10 23.88
N THR A 58 23.15 -33.86 23.12
CA THR A 58 24.43 -33.35 23.60
C THR A 58 24.35 -31.86 23.94
N GLU A 59 25.17 -31.39 24.88
CA GLU A 59 25.19 -29.99 25.35
C GLU A 59 25.22 -28.97 24.20
N GLU A 60 26.02 -29.22 23.17
CA GLU A 60 26.21 -28.30 22.03
C GLU A 60 24.96 -28.15 21.13
N THR A 61 24.09 -29.17 21.08
CA THR A 61 22.88 -29.17 20.24
C THR A 61 21.62 -28.86 21.03
N ARG A 62 21.70 -28.86 22.37
CA ARG A 62 20.55 -28.72 23.26
C ARG A 62 19.84 -27.39 23.10
N GLU A 63 20.57 -26.29 22.90
CA GLU A 63 19.97 -24.96 22.77
C GLU A 63 19.16 -24.83 21.47
N ALA A 64 19.75 -25.16 20.32
CA ALA A 64 19.08 -25.11 19.03
C ALA A 64 17.83 -26.01 18.99
N MET A 65 17.90 -27.18 19.62
CA MET A 65 16.81 -28.15 19.59
C MET A 65 15.71 -27.81 20.60
N LYS A 66 16.06 -27.12 21.70
CA LYS A 66 15.08 -26.51 22.61
C LYS A 66 14.28 -25.43 21.87
N GLU A 67 14.94 -24.59 21.09
CA GLU A 67 14.25 -23.58 20.26
C GLU A 67 13.32 -24.23 19.22
N GLU A 68 13.79 -25.25 18.50
CA GLU A 68 12.94 -25.99 17.55
C GLU A 68 11.75 -26.67 18.25
N PHE A 69 11.97 -27.27 19.43
CA PHE A 69 10.90 -27.88 20.21
C PHE A 69 9.83 -26.88 20.63
N VAL A 70 10.24 -25.68 21.08
CA VAL A 70 9.31 -24.59 21.42
C VAL A 70 8.50 -24.17 20.20
N LYS A 71 9.15 -24.01 19.03
CA LYS A 71 8.46 -23.68 17.78
C LYS A 71 7.43 -24.75 17.39
N ILE A 72 7.82 -26.03 17.43
CA ILE A 72 6.94 -27.17 17.08
C ILE A 72 5.74 -27.24 18.03
N THR A 73 5.97 -27.00 19.31
CA THR A 73 4.92 -26.99 20.33
C THR A 73 3.93 -25.84 20.11
N ASN A 74 4.44 -24.64 19.81
CA ASN A 74 3.61 -23.49 19.48
C ASN A 74 2.77 -23.73 18.23
N ALA A 75 3.38 -24.23 17.16
CA ALA A 75 2.68 -24.53 15.92
C ALA A 75 1.56 -25.57 16.11
N TYR A 76 1.82 -26.65 16.86
CA TYR A 76 0.77 -27.62 17.17
C TYR A 76 -0.35 -27.00 18.00
N ARG A 77 -0.01 -26.13 18.95
CA ARG A 77 -1.01 -25.50 19.83
C ARG A 77 -1.94 -24.55 19.08
N VAL A 78 -1.43 -23.79 18.11
CA VAL A 78 -2.25 -22.93 17.24
C VAL A 78 -3.10 -23.78 16.29
N LEU A 79 -2.50 -24.75 15.59
CA LEU A 79 -3.21 -25.54 14.58
C LEU A 79 -4.18 -26.60 15.14
N SER A 80 -4.01 -27.01 16.41
CA SER A 80 -4.85 -28.04 17.03
C SER A 80 -6.25 -27.54 17.42
N ASN A 81 -6.40 -26.25 17.72
CA ASN A 81 -7.69 -25.64 18.04
C ASN A 81 -8.29 -25.05 16.74
N PRO A 82 -9.52 -25.43 16.36
CA PRO A 82 -10.16 -24.93 15.13
C PRO A 82 -10.30 -23.41 15.10
N GLU A 83 -10.63 -22.77 16.22
CA GLU A 83 -10.79 -21.30 16.30
C GLU A 83 -9.45 -20.59 16.12
N ARG A 84 -8.39 -21.11 16.75
CA ARG A 84 -7.03 -20.55 16.61
C ARG A 84 -6.49 -20.76 15.20
N ARG A 85 -6.78 -21.90 14.60
CA ARG A 85 -6.42 -22.19 13.22
C ARG A 85 -7.11 -21.24 12.24
N GLU A 86 -8.39 -20.96 12.43
CA GLU A 86 -9.11 -19.98 11.62
C GLU A 86 -8.50 -18.57 11.73
N LYS A 87 -8.21 -18.12 12.96
CA LYS A 87 -7.53 -16.85 13.22
C LYS A 87 -6.12 -16.81 12.58
N TYR A 88 -5.38 -17.91 12.59
CA TYR A 88 -4.10 -18.02 11.88
C TYR A 88 -4.26 -17.93 10.36
N ASP A 89 -5.22 -18.68 9.80
CA ASP A 89 -5.48 -18.70 8.36
C ASP A 89 -6.02 -17.33 7.86
N ALA A 90 -6.75 -16.58 8.70
CA ALA A 90 -7.33 -15.29 8.36
C ALA A 90 -6.40 -14.08 8.60
N TYR A 91 -5.66 -14.07 9.71
CA TYR A 91 -4.90 -12.91 10.17
C TYR A 91 -3.39 -13.18 10.34
N GLY A 92 -2.93 -14.41 10.14
CA GLY A 92 -1.52 -14.78 10.26
C GLY A 92 -1.02 -14.87 11.70
N ILE A 93 -1.90 -14.98 12.69
CA ILE A 93 -1.54 -14.99 14.12
C ILE A 93 -0.88 -16.33 14.50
N ALA A 94 0.43 -16.32 14.68
CA ALA A 94 1.25 -17.54 14.82
C ALA A 94 1.60 -17.92 16.27
N ASP A 95 1.33 -17.05 17.23
CA ASP A 95 1.79 -17.18 18.62
C ASP A 95 0.79 -16.58 19.61
N ASP A 96 0.89 -16.95 20.89
CA ASP A 96 -0.08 -16.49 21.90
C ASP A 96 -0.10 -14.99 22.07
N GLN A 97 1.05 -14.31 21.96
CA GLN A 97 1.07 -12.85 22.10
C GLN A 97 0.23 -12.21 21.00
N GLY A 98 0.30 -12.72 19.77
CA GLY A 98 -0.59 -12.29 18.70
C GLY A 98 -2.06 -12.55 18.99
N PHE A 99 -2.41 -13.67 19.66
CA PHE A 99 -3.80 -13.95 20.06
C PHE A 99 -4.28 -13.03 21.18
N GLU A 100 -3.45 -12.78 22.20
CA GLU A 100 -3.77 -11.86 23.29
C GLU A 100 -3.95 -10.43 22.77
N ASN A 101 -3.06 -9.96 21.90
CA ASN A 101 -3.18 -8.66 21.24
C ASN A 101 -4.45 -8.56 20.37
N PHE A 102 -4.81 -9.64 19.67
CA PHE A 102 -6.02 -9.67 18.85
C PHE A 102 -7.28 -9.67 19.71
N ASP A 103 -7.32 -10.47 20.77
CA ASP A 103 -8.46 -10.52 21.69
C ASP A 103 -8.60 -9.21 22.49
N GLU A 104 -7.48 -8.54 22.83
CA GLU A 104 -7.49 -7.20 23.43
C GLU A 104 -7.99 -6.13 22.45
N ALA A 105 -7.54 -6.17 21.18
CA ALA A 105 -8.04 -5.28 20.15
C ALA A 105 -9.54 -5.52 19.84
N ALA A 106 -9.98 -6.79 19.86
CA ALA A 106 -11.37 -7.15 19.67
C ALA A 106 -12.24 -6.67 20.83
N ARG A 107 -11.78 -6.84 22.09
CA ARG A 107 -12.45 -6.28 23.28
C ARG A 107 -12.52 -4.76 23.22
N PHE A 108 -11.44 -4.08 22.85
CA PHE A 108 -11.45 -2.63 22.67
C PHE A 108 -12.49 -2.18 21.61
N ALA A 109 -12.66 -2.97 20.54
CA ALA A 109 -13.66 -2.68 19.51
C ALA A 109 -15.09 -3.01 19.98
N GLU A 110 -15.28 -4.04 20.80
CA GLU A 110 -16.59 -4.51 21.29
C GLU A 110 -17.10 -3.69 22.47
N ASP A 111 -16.23 -3.39 23.44
CA ASP A 111 -16.55 -2.54 24.59
C ASP A 111 -16.93 -1.12 24.13
N GLY A 112 -16.51 -0.74 22.91
CA GLY A 112 -16.71 0.58 22.36
C GLY A 112 -15.94 1.60 23.19
N VAL A 113 -15.41 2.65 22.56
CA VAL A 113 -15.07 3.81 23.37
C VAL A 113 -16.40 4.35 23.87
N GLU A 114 -16.76 4.05 25.12
CA GLU A 114 -17.95 4.57 25.78
C GLU A 114 -18.10 6.04 25.38
N ASP A 115 -19.34 6.49 25.10
CA ASP A 115 -19.71 7.87 24.73
C ASP A 115 -19.43 8.89 25.86
N SER A 116 -18.35 8.67 26.60
CA SER A 116 -17.71 9.60 27.49
C SER A 116 -17.36 10.86 26.72
N LEU A 117 -17.80 11.99 27.28
CA LEU A 117 -17.46 13.34 26.84
C LEU A 117 -15.97 13.50 26.50
N MET A 118 -15.09 12.76 27.18
CA MET A 118 -13.64 12.82 26.95
C MET A 118 -13.21 12.30 25.57
N ASN A 119 -13.92 11.32 24.99
CA ASN A 119 -13.62 10.83 23.65
C ASN A 119 -14.02 11.87 22.58
N TRP A 120 -15.21 12.45 22.71
CA TRP A 120 -15.66 13.56 21.86
C TRP A 120 -14.77 14.80 21.99
N VAL A 121 -14.33 15.14 23.20
CA VAL A 121 -13.35 16.21 23.44
C VAL A 121 -12.00 15.89 22.81
N GLY A 122 -11.53 14.64 22.91
CA GLY A 122 -10.31 14.17 22.25
C GLY A 122 -10.37 14.29 20.72
N LEU A 123 -11.48 13.85 20.12
CA LEU A 123 -11.70 13.93 18.67
C LEU A 123 -11.76 15.38 18.19
N LEU A 124 -12.44 16.26 18.93
CA LEU A 124 -12.46 17.70 18.67
C LEU A 124 -11.06 18.34 18.79
N ALA A 125 -10.25 17.92 19.77
CA ALA A 125 -8.89 18.40 19.92
C ALA A 125 -7.98 17.96 18.76
N VAL A 126 -8.09 16.71 18.31
CA VAL A 126 -7.34 16.20 17.14
C VAL A 126 -7.72 16.95 15.86
N LEU A 127 -9.01 17.24 15.66
CA LEU A 127 -9.47 18.06 14.54
C LEU A 127 -8.94 19.50 14.63
N ALA A 128 -8.99 20.10 15.81
CA ALA A 128 -8.58 21.49 16.05
C ALA A 128 -7.07 21.71 15.92
N VAL A 129 -6.25 20.77 16.39
CA VAL A 129 -4.79 20.89 16.42
C VAL A 129 -4.15 20.28 15.17
N GLY A 130 -4.69 19.19 14.65
CA GLY A 130 -4.13 18.47 13.50
C GLY A 130 -4.71 18.95 12.17
N ILE A 131 -6.00 18.72 11.96
CA ILE A 131 -6.60 18.81 10.61
C ILE A 131 -6.92 20.25 10.21
N ILE A 132 -7.50 21.03 11.12
CA ILE A 132 -7.89 22.42 10.85
C ILE A 132 -6.67 23.30 10.49
N PRO A 133 -5.53 23.24 11.19
CA PRO A 133 -4.36 24.06 10.86
C PRO A 133 -3.76 23.66 9.51
N ILE A 134 -3.73 22.38 9.17
CA ILE A 134 -3.24 21.89 7.88
C ILE A 134 -4.13 22.43 6.74
N VAL A 135 -5.45 22.35 6.88
CA VAL A 135 -6.39 22.87 5.87
C VAL A 135 -6.31 24.39 5.73
N VAL A 136 -6.20 25.11 6.85
CA VAL A 136 -6.00 26.57 6.87
C VAL A 136 -4.67 26.95 6.20
N MET A 137 -3.61 26.19 6.46
CA MET A 137 -2.28 26.36 5.86
C MET A 137 -2.31 26.06 4.34
N GLN A 138 -3.03 25.02 3.91
CA GLN A 138 -3.21 24.68 2.49
C GLN A 138 -4.01 25.75 1.74
N ARG A 139 -5.04 26.34 2.37
CA ARG A 139 -5.83 27.44 1.77
C ARG A 139 -4.98 28.69 1.50
N ASN A 140 -3.92 28.92 2.28
CA ASN A 140 -3.02 30.07 2.09
C ASN A 140 -1.98 29.86 0.95
N ARG A 141 -1.73 28.60 0.53
CA ARG A 141 -0.82 28.25 -0.57
C ARG A 141 -1.42 28.43 -1.98
N THR A 142 -2.75 28.50 -2.13
CA THR A 142 -3.45 28.54 -3.44
C THR A 142 -3.66 29.94 -4.03
N LYS A 143 -3.09 30.98 -3.41
CA LYS A 143 -3.08 32.36 -3.94
C LYS A 143 -2.39 32.58 -5.32
N PRO A 144 -1.42 31.76 -5.81
CA PRO A 144 -0.76 32.08 -7.07
C PRO A 144 -1.63 31.84 -8.31
N LEU A 145 -2.73 31.08 -8.20
CA LEU A 145 -3.58 30.76 -9.36
C LEU A 145 -4.44 31.95 -9.80
N LYS A 146 -4.96 32.74 -8.86
CA LYS A 146 -5.76 33.94 -9.20
C LYS A 146 -4.92 34.97 -9.95
N LYS A 147 -3.68 35.21 -9.50
CA LYS A 147 -2.72 36.13 -10.15
C LYS A 147 -2.33 35.65 -11.55
N ARG A 148 -2.10 34.34 -11.74
CA ARG A 148 -1.83 33.74 -13.07
C ARG A 148 -3.00 33.91 -14.04
N ARG A 149 -4.24 33.75 -13.57
CA ARG A 149 -5.45 33.89 -14.39
C ARG A 149 -5.64 35.33 -14.89
N GLU A 150 -5.29 36.31 -14.07
CA GLU A 150 -5.37 37.72 -14.41
C GLU A 150 -4.33 38.14 -15.46
N VAL A 151 -3.10 37.64 -15.33
CA VAL A 151 -2.02 37.82 -16.31
C VAL A 151 -2.39 37.22 -17.68
N LEU A 152 -2.95 36.01 -17.70
CA LEU A 152 -3.42 35.40 -18.96
C LEU A 152 -4.55 36.22 -19.61
N ARG A 153 -5.45 36.76 -18.80
CA ARG A 153 -6.57 37.59 -19.27
C ARG A 153 -6.09 38.91 -19.87
N SER A 154 -5.08 39.54 -19.28
CA SER A 154 -4.48 40.77 -19.83
C SER A 154 -3.67 40.49 -21.11
N LEU A 155 -2.95 39.37 -21.18
CA LEU A 155 -2.26 38.93 -22.40
C LEU A 155 -3.23 38.65 -23.54
N ALA A 156 -4.36 37.98 -23.27
CA ALA A 156 -5.39 37.73 -24.27
C ALA A 156 -6.01 39.03 -24.80
N LYS A 157 -6.31 40.00 -23.91
CA LYS A 157 -6.80 41.32 -24.33
C LYS A 157 -5.79 42.06 -25.22
N ASN A 158 -4.50 42.05 -24.85
CA ASN A 158 -3.46 42.69 -25.65
C ASN A 158 -3.22 41.99 -27.00
N ARG A 159 -3.40 40.66 -27.07
CA ARG A 159 -3.35 39.90 -28.32
C ARG A 159 -4.54 40.22 -29.22
N LEU A 160 -5.74 40.38 -28.64
CA LEU A 160 -6.95 40.75 -29.37
C LEU A 160 -6.88 42.18 -29.91
N THR A 161 -6.31 43.13 -29.17
CA THR A 161 -6.10 44.50 -29.68
C THR A 161 -5.02 44.56 -30.75
N LYS A 162 -4.02 43.67 -30.69
CA LYS A 162 -2.97 43.55 -31.71
C LYS A 162 -3.44 42.80 -32.97
N ALA A 163 -4.35 41.84 -32.83
CA ALA A 163 -5.00 41.13 -33.94
C ALA A 163 -6.13 41.95 -34.56
N GLY A 164 -6.82 42.76 -33.76
CA GLY A 164 -7.73 43.82 -34.18
C GLY A 164 -6.98 45.05 -34.67
N ASP A 165 -5.98 44.86 -35.53
CA ASP A 165 -5.35 45.97 -36.20
C ASP A 165 -6.42 46.66 -37.07
N LYS A 166 -6.60 47.96 -36.83
CA LYS A 166 -7.53 48.82 -37.59
C LYS A 166 -7.22 48.79 -39.08
N SER A 167 -6.03 48.33 -39.47
CA SER A 167 -5.66 47.98 -40.84
C SER A 167 -6.57 46.90 -41.44
N PHE A 168 -6.81 45.79 -40.72
CA PHE A 168 -7.66 44.70 -41.22
C PHE A 168 -9.11 45.18 -41.38
N THR A 169 -9.65 45.90 -40.39
CA THR A 169 -11.02 46.39 -40.46
C THR A 169 -11.21 47.48 -41.50
N LYS A 170 -10.23 48.37 -41.71
CA LYS A 170 -10.23 49.36 -42.82
C LYS A 170 -10.14 48.70 -44.19
N THR A 171 -9.30 47.67 -44.33
CA THR A 171 -9.16 46.92 -45.59
C THR A 171 -10.46 46.20 -45.91
N PHE A 172 -11.08 45.56 -44.90
CA PHE A 172 -12.35 44.85 -45.05
C PHE A 172 -13.53 45.80 -45.35
N THR A 173 -13.60 46.96 -44.70
CA THR A 173 -14.65 47.96 -44.98
C THR A 173 -14.48 48.64 -46.33
N LYS A 174 -13.23 48.91 -46.75
CA LYS A 174 -12.94 49.44 -48.09
C LYS A 174 -13.33 48.45 -49.18
N ALA A 175 -12.94 47.17 -49.04
CA ALA A 175 -13.31 46.11 -49.97
C ALA A 175 -14.84 45.91 -50.04
N ARG A 176 -15.52 45.95 -48.88
CA ARG A 176 -16.99 45.87 -48.83
C ARG A 176 -17.68 47.05 -49.52
N LYS A 177 -17.20 48.28 -49.31
CA LYS A 177 -17.78 49.46 -49.94
C LYS A 177 -17.60 49.44 -51.46
N GLN A 178 -16.43 49.02 -51.92
CA GLN A 178 -16.11 48.88 -53.35
C GLN A 178 -17.03 47.86 -54.05
N TYR A 179 -17.44 46.79 -53.38
CA TYR A 179 -18.39 45.80 -53.92
C TYR A 179 -19.85 46.30 -53.95
N VAL A 180 -20.25 47.11 -52.96
CA VAL A 180 -21.62 47.67 -52.90
C VAL A 180 -21.83 48.74 -53.98
N ASP A 181 -20.79 49.52 -54.30
CA ASP A 181 -20.88 50.60 -55.30
C ASP A 181 -20.76 50.08 -56.75
N ASP A 182 -20.08 48.96 -57.00
CA ASP A 182 -19.93 48.33 -58.32
C ASP A 182 -19.82 46.79 -58.21
N PRO A 183 -20.94 46.05 -58.26
CA PRO A 183 -20.96 44.60 -58.06
C PRO A 183 -20.40 43.81 -59.25
N THR A 184 -20.29 44.42 -60.43
CA THR A 184 -19.86 43.77 -61.68
C THR A 184 -18.35 43.64 -61.81
N ARG A 185 -17.57 44.38 -61.01
CA ARG A 185 -16.11 44.40 -61.07
C ARG A 185 -15.42 43.19 -60.42
N ALA A 186 -16.15 42.39 -59.63
CA ALA A 186 -15.59 41.25 -58.89
C ALA A 186 -15.26 40.01 -59.75
N HIS A 187 -15.46 40.08 -61.07
CA HIS A 187 -15.29 38.96 -62.00
C HIS A 187 -14.18 39.15 -63.04
N GLN A 188 -13.35 40.19 -62.92
CA GLN A 188 -12.32 40.52 -63.93
C GLN A 188 -10.85 40.36 -63.48
N ASP A 189 -10.58 39.88 -62.27
CA ASP A 189 -9.21 39.57 -61.78
C ASP A 189 -9.06 38.08 -61.41
#